data_AF-A0A150J4V3-F1
#
_entry.id   AF-A0A150J4V3-F1
#
_cell.length_a   1.000
_cell.length_b   1.000
_cell.length_c   1.000
_cell.angle_alpha   90.00
_cell.angle_beta   90.00
_cell.angle_gamma   90.00
#
_symmetry.space_group_name_H-M   'P 1'
#
loop_
_entity.id
_entity.type
_entity.pdbx_description
1 polymer ?
#
loop_
_entity_poly.entity_id
_entity_poly.type
_entity_poly.pdbx_seq_one_letter_code
_entity_poly.pdbx_strand_id
1 'polypeptide(L)'
;MKKYAFVLIILLLSLNLVSAEKTILIDKYHDTDNWWGDPEGTGKFLFQELSSLGFKNKVSTTPFTDDSLRGSDIVFLWNPNNPLEESE
;
A
#
# COMPACT_ATOMS: atom_id res chain seq x y z
N MET A 1 -38.28 20.16 8.59
CA MET A 1 -37.43 19.13 9.25
C MET A 1 -36.98 17.99 8.32
N LYS A 2 -37.87 17.39 7.51
CA LYS A 2 -37.52 16.26 6.61
C LYS A 2 -36.41 16.57 5.57
N LYS A 3 -36.34 17.81 5.06
CA LYS A 3 -35.33 18.22 4.05
C LYS A 3 -33.89 18.24 4.59
N TYR A 4 -33.71 18.59 5.87
CA TYR A 4 -32.39 18.66 6.50
C TYR A 4 -31.84 17.27 6.84
N ALA A 5 -32.72 16.32 7.17
CA ALA A 5 -32.32 14.93 7.40
C ALA A 5 -31.71 14.29 6.14
N PHE A 6 -32.26 14.60 4.96
CA PHE A 6 -31.74 14.07 3.70
C PHE A 6 -30.35 14.61 3.36
N VAL A 7 -30.11 15.89 3.60
CA VAL A 7 -28.79 16.52 3.43
C VAL A 7 -27.77 15.92 4.41
N LEU A 8 -28.18 15.68 5.66
CA LEU A 8 -27.32 15.08 6.67
C LEU A 8 -26.93 13.63 6.32
N ILE A 9 -27.86 12.85 5.77
CA ILE A 9 -27.60 11.48 5.31
C ILE A 9 -26.60 11.48 4.14
N ILE A 10 -26.76 12.38 3.16
CA ILE A 10 -25.81 12.51 2.04
C ILE A 10 -24.43 12.93 2.54
N LEU A 11 -24.36 13.86 3.49
CA LEU A 11 -23.10 14.30 4.11
C LEU A 11 -22.42 13.14 4.86
N LEU A 12 -23.17 12.36 5.64
CA LEU A 12 -22.67 11.19 6.35
C LEU A 12 -22.23 10.07 5.40
N LEU A 13 -22.93 9.86 4.29
CA LEU A 13 -22.51 8.92 3.24
C LEU A 13 -21.23 9.39 2.53
N SER A 14 -21.05 10.70 2.32
CA SER A 14 -19.79 11.25 1.78
C SER A 14 -18.61 11.13 2.74
N LEU A 15 -18.86 11.06 4.05
CA LEU A 15 -17.82 10.80 5.06
C LEU A 15 -17.42 9.31 5.12
N ASN A 16 -18.34 8.40 4.78
CA ASN A 16 -18.08 6.96 4.74
C ASN A 16 -17.37 6.49 3.44
N LEU A 17 -17.16 7.38 2.47
CA LEU A 17 -16.33 7.10 1.29
C LEU A 17 -14.83 7.08 1.60
N VAL A 18 -14.44 7.40 2.85
CA VAL A 18 -13.11 7.06 3.37
C VAL A 18 -13.09 5.58 3.73
N SER A 19 -13.28 4.69 2.74
CA SER A 19 -12.52 3.44 2.78
C SER A 19 -11.08 3.89 2.74
N ALA A 20 -10.45 4.03 3.91
CA ALA A 20 -9.12 4.60 4.04
C ALA A 20 -8.21 3.81 3.11
N GLU A 21 -7.83 4.46 2.00
CA GLU A 21 -7.05 3.86 0.93
C GLU A 21 -5.79 3.27 1.55
N LYS A 22 -5.72 1.94 1.61
CA LYS A 22 -4.64 1.26 2.32
C LYS A 22 -3.40 1.31 1.46
N THR A 23 -2.28 1.66 2.07
CA THR A 23 -0.99 1.72 1.38
C THR A 23 -0.21 0.43 1.64
N ILE A 24 0.10 -0.31 0.58
CA ILE A 24 0.98 -1.47 0.61
C ILE A 24 2.38 -1.01 0.18
N LEU A 25 3.38 -1.32 1.01
CA LEU A 25 4.78 -1.17 0.68
C LEU A 25 5.35 -2.53 0.28
N ILE A 26 5.75 -2.65 -0.98
CA ILE A 26 6.40 -3.83 -1.54
C ILE A 26 7.91 -3.65 -1.38
N ASP A 27 8.53 -4.63 -0.76
CA ASP A 27 9.97 -4.64 -0.54
C ASP A 27 10.73 -5.21 -1.74
N LYS A 28 11.36 -4.33 -2.51
CA LYS A 28 12.28 -4.71 -3.59
C LYS A 28 13.72 -4.85 -3.09
N TYR A 29 14.06 -4.23 -1.96
CA TYR A 29 15.45 -4.22 -1.50
C TYR A 29 15.89 -5.63 -1.05
N HIS A 30 15.03 -6.35 -0.34
CA HIS A 30 15.34 -7.71 0.10
C HIS A 30 14.97 -8.79 -0.92
N ASP A 31 14.04 -8.52 -1.84
CA ASP A 31 13.70 -9.41 -2.96
C ASP A 31 14.69 -9.23 -4.12
N THR A 32 15.90 -9.79 -3.99
CA THR A 32 16.96 -9.67 -5.00
C THR A 32 16.80 -10.59 -6.20
N ASP A 33 16.05 -11.68 -6.03
CA ASP A 33 15.99 -12.76 -7.02
C ASP A 33 14.68 -12.77 -7.79
N ASN A 34 13.63 -12.12 -7.27
CA ASN A 34 12.40 -11.90 -8.01
C ASN A 34 12.24 -10.42 -8.35
N TRP A 35 11.61 -10.15 -9.50
CA TRP A 35 11.29 -8.78 -9.90
C TRP A 35 9.85 -8.41 -9.51
N TRP A 36 9.29 -9.03 -8.45
CA TRP A 36 7.94 -8.72 -7.96
C TRP A 36 7.86 -7.31 -7.40
N GLY A 37 8.94 -6.81 -6.81
CA GLY A 37 9.08 -5.40 -6.42
C GLY A 37 9.28 -4.43 -7.58
N ASP A 38 9.34 -4.90 -8.84
CA ASP A 38 9.48 -4.05 -10.02
C ASP A 38 8.13 -3.77 -10.70
N PRO A 39 7.55 -2.57 -10.52
CA PRO A 39 6.26 -2.21 -11.12
C PRO A 39 6.32 -2.10 -12.65
N GLU A 40 7.50 -1.92 -13.24
CA GLU A 40 7.70 -1.87 -14.69
C GLU A 40 8.16 -3.22 -15.26
N GLY A 41 8.54 -4.16 -14.39
CA GLY A 41 9.01 -5.52 -14.72
C GLY A 41 7.93 -6.59 -14.52
N THR A 42 8.34 -7.77 -14.02
CA THR A 42 7.40 -8.90 -13.79
C THR A 42 6.40 -8.61 -12.67
N GLY A 43 6.71 -7.66 -11.79
CA GLY A 43 5.79 -7.18 -10.76
C GLY A 43 4.60 -6.42 -11.31
N LYS A 44 4.63 -5.91 -12.55
CA LYS A 44 3.56 -5.08 -13.13
C LYS A 44 2.14 -5.60 -12.90
N PHE A 45 1.94 -6.91 -13.08
CA PHE A 45 0.62 -7.52 -12.86
C PHE A 45 0.18 -7.43 -11.40
N LEU A 46 1.08 -7.69 -10.45
CA LEU A 46 0.82 -7.53 -9.02
C LEU A 46 0.42 -6.08 -8.70
N PHE A 47 1.18 -5.09 -9.17
CA PHE A 47 0.85 -3.68 -8.91
C PHE A 47 -0.49 -3.26 -9.54
N GLN A 48 -0.80 -3.76 -10.73
CA GLN A 48 -2.09 -3.52 -11.39
C GLN A 48 -3.25 -4.12 -10.59
N GLU A 49 -3.13 -5.36 -10.13
CA GLU A 49 -4.15 -6.01 -9.29
C GLU A 49 -4.32 -5.31 -7.93
N LEU A 50 -3.23 -4.97 -7.25
CA LEU A 50 -3.33 -4.22 -5.99
C LEU A 50 -3.98 -2.85 -6.19
N SER A 51 -3.66 -2.16 -7.28
CA SER A 51 -4.30 -0.89 -7.62
C SER A 51 -5.79 -1.06 -7.97
N SER A 52 -6.16 -2.15 -8.66
CA SER A 52 -7.56 -2.46 -9.01
C SER A 52 -8.42 -2.75 -7.78
N LEU A 53 -7.80 -3.32 -6.74
CA LEU A 53 -8.39 -3.55 -5.42
C LEU A 53 -8.45 -2.29 -4.54
N GLY A 54 -7.91 -1.16 -5.01
CA GLY A 54 -7.96 0.13 -4.31
C GLY A 54 -6.83 0.36 -3.31
N PHE A 55 -5.71 -0.36 -3.42
CA PHE A 55 -4.51 -0.09 -2.64
C PHE A 55 -3.63 0.98 -3.30
N LYS A 56 -3.04 1.85 -2.50
CA LYS A 56 -1.84 2.60 -2.92
C LYS A 56 -0.63 1.71 -2.82
N ASN A 57 0.20 1.70 -3.85
CA ASN A 57 1.41 0.88 -3.87
C ASN A 57 2.65 1.77 -3.71
N LYS A 58 3.52 1.40 -2.79
CA LYS A 58 4.87 1.94 -2.61
C LYS A 58 5.88 0.83 -2.85
N VAL A 59 7.08 1.20 -3.28
CA VAL A 59 8.20 0.27 -3.43
C VAL A 59 9.34 0.74 -2.55
N SER A 60 9.84 -0.15 -1.70
CA SER A 60 11.09 0.11 -0.97
C SER A 60 12.26 -0.45 -1.77
N THR A 61 13.23 0.40 -2.08
CA THR A 61 14.49 0.02 -2.74
C THR A 61 15.70 0.21 -1.83
N THR A 62 15.45 0.45 -0.54
CA THR A 62 16.44 0.63 0.52
C THR A 62 16.03 -0.22 1.73
N PRO A 63 16.96 -0.49 2.67
CA PRO A 63 16.62 -1.07 3.97
C PRO A 63 15.49 -0.30 4.65
N PHE A 64 14.73 -0.99 5.50
CA PHE A 64 13.65 -0.37 6.25
C PHE A 64 14.19 0.62 7.29
N THR A 65 13.48 1.73 7.38
CA THR A 65 13.66 2.77 8.38
C THR A 65 12.28 3.27 8.78
N ASP A 66 12.17 3.95 9.92
CA ASP A 66 10.93 4.60 10.34
C ASP A 66 10.36 5.53 9.26
N ASP A 67 11.24 6.17 8.49
CA ASP A 67 10.85 7.06 7.39
C ASP A 67 10.37 6.29 6.16
N SER A 68 10.99 5.15 5.80
CA SER A 68 10.54 4.35 4.65
C SER A 68 9.22 3.63 4.91
N LEU A 69 8.96 3.23 6.17
CA LEU A 69 7.72 2.59 6.58
C LEU A 69 6.57 3.60 6.78
N ARG A 70 6.88 4.90 6.89
CA ARG A 70 5.89 5.93 7.22
C ARG A 70 4.76 5.98 6.20
N GLY A 71 3.53 5.95 6.71
CA GLY A 71 2.31 6.04 5.92
C GLY A 71 2.12 4.82 5.01
N SER A 72 2.68 3.67 5.37
CA SER A 72 2.36 2.36 4.83
C SER A 72 1.51 1.63 5.86
N ASP A 73 0.42 1.01 5.42
CA ASP A 73 -0.47 0.24 6.28
C ASP A 73 -0.06 -1.24 6.33
N ILE A 74 0.54 -1.73 5.24
CA ILE A 74 0.91 -3.13 5.04
C ILE A 74 2.31 -3.16 4.42
N VAL A 75 3.16 -4.04 4.93
CA VAL A 75 4.47 -4.35 4.33
C VAL A 75 4.38 -5.74 3.70
N PHE A 76 4.78 -5.85 2.44
CA PHE A 76 4.82 -7.09 1.70
C PHE A 76 6.28 -7.52 1.49
N LEU A 77 6.65 -8.59 2.19
CA LEU A 77 7.96 -9.23 2.12
C LEU A 77 7.81 -10.51 1.30
N TRP A 78 8.48 -10.57 0.15
CA TRP A 78 8.49 -11.75 -0.68
C TRP A 78 9.90 -12.28 -0.85
N ASN A 79 10.15 -13.46 -0.27
CA ASN A 79 11.42 -14.17 -0.37
C ASN A 79 12.65 -13.25 -0.13
N PRO A 80 12.78 -12.66 1.08
CA PRO A 80 13.89 -11.76 1.39
C PRO A 80 15.21 -12.55 1.37
N ASN A 81 15.99 -12.34 0.32
CA ASN A 81 17.28 -12.97 0.09
C ASN A 81 18.44 -12.12 0.60
N ASN A 82 18.29 -10.79 0.61
CA ASN A 82 19.10 -9.99 1.51
C ASN A 82 18.56 -10.17 2.95
N PRO A 83 19.43 -10.41 3.93
CA PRO A 83 19.00 -10.52 5.31
C PRO A 83 18.42 -9.20 5.80
N LEU A 84 17.37 -9.29 6.62
CA LEU A 84 16.92 -8.15 7.42
C LEU A 84 17.88 -8.00 8.61
N GLU A 85 18.32 -6.78 8.87
CA GLU A 85 19.13 -6.45 10.03
C GLU A 85 18.25 -6.32 11.29
N GLU A 86 18.85 -6.43 12.48
CA GLU A 86 18.10 -6.31 13.76
C GLU A 86 17.43 -4.94 13.95
N SER A 87 17.91 -3.92 13.24
CA SER A 87 17.36 -2.56 13.27
C SER A 87 16.11 -2.35 12.42
N GLU A 88 15.75 -3.34 11.59
CA GLU A 88 14.62 -3.31 10.66
C GLU A 88 13.39 -4.07 11.20
#